data_AF-A0A967S894-F1
#
_entry.id   AF-A0A967S894-F1
#
_cell.length_a   1.000
_cell.length_b   1.000
_cell.length_c   1.000
_cell.angle_alpha   90.00
_cell.angle_beta   90.00
_cell.angle_gamma   90.00
#
_symmetry.space_group_name_H-M   'P 1'
#
loop_
_entity.id
_entity.type
_entity.pdbx_description
1 polymer ?
#
loop_
_entity_poly.entity_id
_entity_poly.type
_entity_poly.pdbx_seq_one_letter_code
_entity_poly.pdbx_strand_id
1 'polypeptide(L)' 'ENTEGLYVGVEHYIGMEGDPKAAAESVMIITRFGAERIVRYAFDYAVANDRKKVTFAHKANILKYTQG' A
#
# COMPACT_ATOMS: atom_id res chain seq x y z
N GLU A 1 4.02 -4.69 -4.62
CA GLU A 1 4.84 -4.16 -3.51
C GLU A 1 4.61 -5.14 -2.36
N ASN A 2 5.64 -5.57 -1.63
CA ASN A 2 5.52 -6.67 -0.66
C ASN A 2 6.21 -6.38 0.68
N THR A 3 6.50 -5.10 0.96
CA THR A 3 7.21 -4.68 2.18
C THR A 3 6.47 -3.58 2.93
N GLU A 4 5.45 -2.97 2.33
CA GLU A 4 4.73 -1.82 2.84
C GLU A 4 3.19 -2.01 2.71
N GLY A 5 2.44 -0.92 2.66
CA GLY A 5 0.98 -0.91 2.63
C GLY A 5 0.36 -1.13 4.01
N LEU A 6 -0.82 -1.74 4.05
CA LEU A 6 -1.44 -2.18 5.31
C LEU A 6 -0.72 -3.39 5.92
N TYR A 7 0.14 -4.06 5.15
CA TYR A 7 0.82 -5.29 5.54
C TYR A 7 2.03 -5.05 6.46
N VAL A 8 2.36 -3.79 6.77
CA VAL A 8 3.38 -3.45 7.77
C VAL A 8 2.93 -3.88 9.19
N GLY A 9 1.62 -4.06 9.41
CA GLY A 9 1.09 -4.52 10.70
C GLY A 9 1.12 -3.44 11.78
N VAL A 10 1.16 -2.16 11.38
CA VAL A 10 1.00 -1.03 12.32
C VAL A 10 -0.47 -0.85 12.61
N GLU A 11 -0.91 -1.51 13.69
CA GLU A 11 -2.31 -1.59 14.09
C GLU A 11 -2.42 -1.51 15.61
N HIS A 12 -3.48 -0.87 16.11
CA HIS A 12 -3.76 -0.82 17.55
C HIS A 12 -5.25 -0.64 17.83
N TYR A 13 -5.66 -1.06 19.03
CA TYR A 13 -6.99 -0.80 19.54
C TYR A 13 -7.04 0.57 20.23
N ILE A 14 -8.21 1.21 20.13
CA ILE A 14 -8.54 2.45 20.81
C ILE A 14 -9.67 2.12 21.80
N GLY A 15 -9.36 2.25 23.09
CA GLY A 15 -10.33 2.05 24.15
C GLY A 15 -11.24 3.26 24.35
N MET A 16 -12.53 3.03 24.55
CA MET A 16 -13.54 4.08 24.82
C MET A 16 -14.56 3.55 25.82
N GLU A 17 -15.05 4.42 26.73
CA GLU A 17 -16.15 4.14 27.66
C GLU A 17 -16.07 2.80 28.41
N GLY A 18 -14.87 2.40 28.84
CA GLY A 18 -14.67 1.15 29.60
C GLY A 18 -14.49 -0.11 28.76
N ASP A 19 -14.66 -0.03 27.43
CA ASP A 19 -14.25 -1.09 26.50
C ASP A 19 -12.84 -0.79 25.94
N PRO A 20 -11.81 -1.57 26.31
CA PRO A 20 -10.44 -1.37 25.82
C PRO A 20 -10.26 -1.68 24.33
N LYS A 21 -11.25 -2.25 23.65
CA LYS A 21 -11.23 -2.59 22.21
C LYS A 21 -12.40 -1.98 21.43
N ALA A 22 -12.94 -0.86 21.91
CA ALA A 22 -14.09 -0.18 21.31
C ALA A 22 -13.88 0.17 19.82
N ALA A 23 -12.66 0.53 19.42
CA ALA A 23 -12.30 0.81 18.03
C ALA A 23 -10.91 0.24 17.69
N ALA A 24 -10.58 0.19 16.40
CA ALA A 24 -9.29 -0.24 15.90
C ALA A 24 -8.82 0.67 14.77
N GLU A 25 -7.51 0.92 14.71
CA GLU A 25 -6.85 1.62 13.61
C GLU A 25 -5.83 0.71 12.96
N SER A 26 -5.80 0.73 11.63
CA SER A 26 -4.74 0.14 10.81
C SER A 26 -4.11 1.23 9.96
N VAL A 27 -2.79 1.37 10.04
CA VAL A 27 -2.06 2.44 9.35
C VAL A 27 -1.45 1.91 8.06
N MET A 28 -1.89 2.45 6.93
CA MET A 28 -1.25 2.19 5.63
C MET A 28 -0.02 3.09 5.47
N ILE A 29 1.14 2.49 5.24
CA ILE A 29 2.38 3.21 4.96
C ILE A 29 2.79 2.91 3.52
N ILE A 30 2.97 3.93 2.69
CA ILE A 30 3.53 3.79 1.33
C ILE A 30 4.62 4.83 1.17
N THR A 31 5.82 4.39 0.80
CA THR A 31 6.98 5.23 0.56
C THR A 31 7.23 5.40 -0.94
N ARG A 32 7.80 6.56 -1.30
CA ARG A 32 8.27 6.79 -2.67
C ARG A 32 9.29 5.74 -3.11
N PHE A 33 10.20 5.38 -2.22
CA PHE A 33 11.25 4.39 -2.50
C PHE A 33 10.67 3.01 -2.81
N GLY A 34 9.74 2.52 -1.98
CA GLY A 34 9.05 1.25 -2.18
C GLY A 34 8.25 1.23 -3.48
N ALA A 35 7.53 2.32 -3.76
CA ALA A 35 6.75 2.48 -4.99
C ALA A 35 7.64 2.50 -6.25
N GLU A 36 8.73 3.27 -6.27
CA GLU A 36 9.65 3.31 -7.41
C GLU A 36 10.28 1.94 -7.69
N ARG A 37 10.68 1.21 -6.65
CA ARG A 37 11.28 -0.12 -6.78
C ARG A 37 10.35 -1.10 -7.47
N ILE A 38 9.07 -1.17 -7.05
CA ILE A 38 8.12 -2.12 -7.65
C ILE A 38 7.71 -1.71 -9.07
N VAL A 39 7.57 -0.41 -9.33
CA VAL A 39 7.22 0.07 -10.67
C VAL A 39 8.33 -0.27 -11.66
N ARG A 40 9.61 -0.02 -11.30
CA ARG A 40 10.75 -0.40 -12.14
C ARG A 40 10.76 -1.89 -12.45
N TYR A 41 10.62 -2.73 -11.41
CA TYR A 41 10.52 -4.17 -11.58
C TYR A 41 9.40 -4.59 -12.54
N ALA A 42 8.22 -3.98 -12.45
CA ALA A 42 7.09 -4.29 -13.32
C ALA A 42 7.36 -3.97 -14.80
N PHE A 43 8.02 -2.84 -15.07
CA PHE A 43 8.43 -2.47 -16.44
C PHE A 43 9.57 -3.35 -16.96
N ASP A 44 10.60 -3.61 -16.15
CA ASP A 44 11.71 -4.49 -16.52
C ASP A 44 11.21 -5.90 -16.86
N TYR A 45 10.29 -6.42 -16.03
CA TYR A 45 9.61 -7.69 -16.28
C TYR A 45 8.81 -7.66 -17.58
N ALA A 46 8.08 -6.58 -17.86
CA ALA A 46 7.30 -6.47 -19.08
C ALA A 46 8.20 -6.50 -20.33
N VAL A 47 9.31 -5.77 -20.33
CA VAL A 47 10.30 -5.78 -21.42
C VAL A 47 10.92 -7.16 -21.59
N ALA A 48 11.36 -7.79 -20.50
CA ALA A 48 12.00 -9.11 -20.54
C ALA A 48 11.07 -10.24 -21.03
N ASN A 49 9.75 -10.03 -20.97
CA ASN A 49 8.74 -11.03 -21.32
C ASN A 49 7.84 -10.60 -22.49
N ASP A 50 8.29 -9.67 -23.34
CA ASP A 50 7.57 -9.14 -24.51
C ASP A 50 6.12 -8.71 -24.22
N ARG A 51 5.88 -8.15 -23.03
CA ARG A 51 4.57 -7.62 -22.65
C ARG A 51 4.47 -6.16 -23.06
N LYS A 52 3.35 -5.83 -23.70
CA LYS A 52 3.09 -4.49 -24.26
C LYS A 52 2.30 -3.56 -23.33
N LYS A 53 1.92 -4.04 -22.14
CA LYS A 53 1.06 -3.30 -21.21
C LYS A 53 1.42 -3.61 -19.77
N VAL A 54 1.58 -2.55 -18.98
CA VAL A 54 1.63 -2.57 -17.52
C VAL A 54 0.42 -1.79 -17.02
N THR A 55 -0.36 -2.39 -16.13
CA THR A 55 -1.52 -1.72 -15.51
C THR A 55 -1.22 -1.49 -14.03
N PHE A 56 -1.38 -0.24 -13.58
CA PHE A 56 -1.28 0.11 -12.16
C PHE A 56 -2.69 0.13 -11.53
N ALA A 57 -2.90 -0.67 -10.49
CA ALA A 57 -4.16 -0.72 -9.76
C ALA A 57 -4.06 0.11 -8.47
N HIS A 58 -5.00 1.05 -8.27
CA HIS A 58 -4.97 1.98 -7.15
C HIS A 58 -6.38 2.44 -6.72
N LYS A 59 -6.47 3.08 -5.55
CA LYS A 59 -7.66 3.78 -5.05
C LYS A 59 -7.39 5.26 -4.73
N ALA A 60 -6.50 5.89 -5.50
CA ALA A 60 -6.18 7.34 -5.48
C ALA A 60 -7.36 8.28 -5.28
N ASN A 61 -8.55 7.94 -5.81
CA ASN A 61 -9.73 8.79 -5.71
C ASN A 61 -10.18 9.02 -4.27
N ILE A 62 -9.91 8.05 -3.39
CA ILE A 62 -10.14 8.15 -1.93
C ILE A 62 -8.81 8.30 -1.19
N LEU A 63 -7.82 7.44 -1.50
CA LEU A 63 -6.52 7.36 -0.84
C LEU A 63 -5.48 8.25 -1.53
N LYS A 64 -5.71 9.57 -1.50
CA LYS A 64 -4.96 10.56 -2.28
C LYS A 64 -3.46 10.61 -2.01
N TYR A 65 -3.04 10.34 -0.77
CA TYR A 65 -1.63 10.51 -0.38
C TYR A 65 -0.82 9.22 -0.43
N THR A 66 -1.47 8.05 -0.37
CA THR A 66 -0.78 6.76 -0.34
C THR A 66 -0.90 6.01 -1.66
N GLN A 67 -2.06 6.06 -2.32
CA GLN A 67 -2.30 5.39 -3.60
C GLN A 67 -2.55 6.38 -4.75
N GLY A 68 -2.26 7.67 -4.53
CA GLY A 68 -2.38 8.75 -5.52
C GLY A 68 -1.19 8.89 -6.45
#